data_AF-A0A7C3IQ66-F1
#
_entry.id   AF-A0A7C3IQ66-F1
#
_cell.length_a   1.000
_cell.length_b   1.000
_cell.length_c   1.000
_cell.angle_alpha   90.00
_cell.angle_beta   90.00
_cell.angle_gamma   90.00
#
_symmetry.space_group_name_H-M   'P 1'
#
loop_
_entity.id
_entity.type
_entity.pdbx_description
1 polymer ?
#
loop_
_entity_poly.entity_id
_entity_poly.type
_entity_poly.pdbx_seq_one_letter_code
_entity_poly.pdbx_strand_id
1 'polypeptide(L)'
;MPSSSKSAGVRSKPIRKTSPRTSAVILSGFAASRRSCPNRSFAALGVGALLLGLATLRAGTGLAREASAETSRTTAQVRFFFAGNGRLQLRHGHFEETLDVRYRQPNGAYDEEALQRIAHFFRSRGDGRSEAVSLRLVELLAYIQERYRARPMILLSGYRSPEFNSALGAQGQAVAFASLHTQALAADIALPQLDLQKLWLRLREERVGGVGFYRRQRFLHIDVGPPRFWEEATSRVGENLSAGNARIFARTDFDRYDTLSGARIRLHSVTALPLRVHAIVRAEGEDQAVLGRLRPLSVPALADGDCWLIREPAAAYEFEIQADDHRPQGWQRRRLALEITFCPPLVERTPGMVRTNLVELR
;
A
#
# COMPACT_ATOMS: atom_id res chain seq x y z
N MET A 1 12.40 -78.71 17.85
CA MET A 1 11.64 -79.04 19.07
C MET A 1 12.63 -79.25 20.20
N PRO A 2 12.26 -79.01 21.48
CA PRO A 2 11.22 -78.10 21.96
C PRO A 2 11.77 -76.64 21.82
N SER A 3 11.60 -75.61 22.67
CA SER A 3 10.76 -75.39 23.87
C SER A 3 10.24 -73.93 23.89
N SER A 4 9.80 -73.41 25.04
CA SER A 4 9.13 -72.12 25.19
C SER A 4 9.52 -71.37 26.47
N SER A 5 9.45 -70.04 26.44
CA SER A 5 8.83 -69.28 27.54
C SER A 5 8.16 -68.00 27.01
N LYS A 6 7.06 -67.58 27.64
CA LYS A 6 6.28 -66.39 27.30
C LYS A 6 6.51 -65.32 28.37
N SER A 7 6.47 -64.04 27.98
CA SER A 7 6.00 -62.97 28.87
C SER A 7 5.07 -62.02 28.10
N ALA A 8 4.10 -61.43 28.79
CA ALA A 8 3.03 -60.64 28.18
C ALA A 8 3.17 -59.15 28.53
N GLY A 9 3.07 -58.27 27.53
CA GLY A 9 3.15 -56.82 27.67
C GLY A 9 1.81 -56.13 27.36
N VAL A 10 1.21 -55.58 28.41
CA VAL A 10 -0.08 -54.85 28.49
C VAL A 10 -0.41 -53.93 27.30
N ARG A 11 -1.66 -54.01 26.80
CA ARG A 11 -2.26 -53.02 25.88
C ARG A 11 -2.68 -51.74 26.63
N SER A 12 -2.22 -50.58 26.17
CA SER A 12 -2.73 -49.27 26.60
C SER A 12 -3.98 -48.85 25.81
N LYS A 13 -5.02 -48.34 26.49
CA LYS A 13 -6.22 -47.77 25.87
C LYS A 13 -6.00 -46.28 25.53
N PRO A 14 -6.53 -45.76 24.40
CA PRO A 14 -6.43 -44.33 24.09
C PRO A 14 -7.41 -43.51 24.93
N ILE A 15 -6.92 -42.39 25.50
CA ILE A 15 -7.70 -41.45 26.30
C ILE A 15 -8.48 -40.51 25.37
N ARG A 16 -9.81 -40.45 25.53
CA ARG A 16 -10.64 -39.41 24.89
C ARG A 16 -10.28 -38.05 25.48
N LYS A 17 -9.81 -37.12 24.64
CA LYS A 17 -9.75 -35.68 24.99
C LYS A 17 -11.09 -35.03 24.62
N THR A 18 -11.77 -34.50 25.62
CA THR A 18 -12.92 -33.60 25.45
C THR A 18 -12.42 -32.16 25.22
N SER A 19 -12.97 -31.45 24.24
CA SER A 19 -12.75 -30.01 24.10
C SER A 19 -13.89 -29.23 24.79
N PRO A 20 -13.59 -28.18 25.57
CA PRO A 20 -14.62 -27.26 26.03
C PRO A 20 -15.07 -26.35 24.88
N ARG A 21 -16.34 -25.96 24.92
CA ARG A 21 -16.95 -24.98 24.01
C ARG A 21 -16.32 -23.60 24.23
N THR A 22 -16.17 -22.83 23.15
CA THR A 22 -15.90 -21.38 23.21
C THR A 22 -16.96 -20.59 22.45
N SER A 23 -17.20 -19.37 22.93
CA SER A 23 -18.44 -18.61 22.73
C SER A 23 -18.65 -18.06 21.32
N ALA A 24 -19.92 -17.81 20.99
CA ALA A 24 -20.33 -17.09 19.79
C ALA A 24 -19.79 -15.64 19.78
N VAL A 25 -19.35 -15.18 18.61
CA VAL A 25 -19.02 -13.77 18.34
C VAL A 25 -20.21 -13.12 17.64
N ILE A 26 -20.65 -11.98 18.18
CA ILE A 26 -21.79 -11.21 17.67
C ILE A 26 -21.34 -10.43 16.43
N LEU A 27 -22.02 -10.63 15.29
CA LEU A 27 -21.91 -9.72 14.15
C LEU A 27 -22.82 -8.51 14.37
N SER A 28 -22.24 -7.32 14.49
CA SER A 28 -22.93 -6.05 14.30
C SER A 28 -22.65 -5.52 12.90
N GLY A 29 -23.70 -5.31 12.10
CA GLY A 29 -23.59 -4.85 10.72
C GLY A 29 -23.37 -3.34 10.61
N PHE A 30 -22.47 -2.91 9.72
CA PHE A 30 -22.31 -1.51 9.35
C PHE A 30 -23.25 -1.14 8.20
N ALA A 31 -24.21 -0.25 8.47
CA ALA A 31 -25.09 0.32 7.45
C ALA A 31 -24.41 1.53 6.78
N ALA A 32 -24.16 1.45 5.47
CA ALA A 32 -23.56 2.53 4.70
C ALA A 32 -24.59 3.62 4.35
N SER A 33 -24.48 4.80 4.97
CA SER A 33 -25.30 5.96 4.61
C SER A 33 -24.78 6.63 3.34
N ARG A 34 -25.53 6.54 2.23
CA ARG A 34 -25.28 7.33 1.03
C ARG A 34 -25.81 8.75 1.24
N ARG A 35 -25.00 9.79 0.96
CA ARG A 35 -25.52 11.15 0.73
C ARG A 35 -25.01 11.70 -0.60
N SER A 36 -25.97 12.12 -1.41
CA SER A 36 -25.76 12.71 -2.73
C SER A 36 -25.36 14.17 -2.62
N CYS A 37 -24.50 14.66 -3.52
CA CYS A 37 -24.26 16.09 -3.72
C CYS A 37 -25.19 16.61 -4.85
N PRO A 38 -26.05 17.60 -4.60
CA PRO A 38 -26.78 18.28 -5.67
C PRO A 38 -25.85 19.24 -6.44
N ASN A 39 -26.23 19.54 -7.68
CA ASN A 39 -25.37 20.19 -8.68
C ASN A 39 -26.05 21.45 -9.25
N ARG A 40 -25.27 22.47 -9.62
CA ARG A 40 -25.64 23.71 -10.36
C ARG A 40 -26.57 24.69 -9.60
N SER A 41 -26.45 26.01 -9.73
CA SER A 41 -26.26 26.81 -10.95
C SER A 41 -25.68 28.20 -10.65
N PHE A 42 -24.86 28.75 -11.55
CA PHE A 42 -24.54 30.18 -11.58
C PHE A 42 -25.48 30.91 -12.55
N ALA A 43 -26.15 31.96 -12.08
CA ALA A 43 -27.02 32.81 -12.90
C ALA A 43 -26.20 33.87 -13.65
N ALA A 44 -26.61 34.20 -14.88
CA ALA A 44 -26.01 35.25 -15.69
C ALA A 44 -26.90 36.50 -15.69
N LEU A 45 -26.29 37.65 -15.36
CA LEU A 45 -26.73 39.04 -15.53
C LEU A 45 -25.42 39.85 -15.67
N GLY A 46 -25.28 40.87 -16.50
CA GLY A 46 -26.23 41.46 -17.45
C GLY A 46 -25.90 42.94 -17.67
N VAL A 47 -25.57 43.32 -18.91
CA VAL A 47 -25.64 44.70 -19.47
C VAL A 47 -24.66 45.77 -18.93
N GLY A 48 -23.71 46.15 -19.80
CA GLY A 48 -23.70 47.51 -20.37
C GLY A 48 -22.78 48.58 -19.77
N ALA A 49 -21.81 49.04 -20.58
CA ALA A 49 -21.51 50.46 -20.78
C ALA A 49 -20.76 50.67 -22.11
N LEU A 50 -21.31 51.50 -23.00
CA LEU A 50 -20.67 51.92 -24.24
C LEU A 50 -19.94 53.24 -23.99
N LEU A 51 -18.64 53.32 -24.31
CA LEU A 51 -17.93 54.61 -24.39
C LEU A 51 -17.07 54.65 -25.65
N LEU A 52 -17.36 55.63 -26.51
CA LEU A 52 -16.50 56.03 -27.62
C LEU A 52 -15.23 56.69 -27.06
N GLY A 53 -14.07 56.30 -27.58
CA GLY A 53 -12.77 56.94 -27.30
C GLY A 53 -11.93 56.99 -28.57
N LEU A 54 -11.38 58.16 -28.89
CA LEU A 54 -10.78 58.48 -30.19
C LEU A 54 -9.60 57.57 -30.56
N ALA A 55 -9.53 57.22 -31.84
CA ALA A 55 -8.32 56.67 -32.44
C ALA A 55 -7.23 57.74 -32.56
N THR A 56 -6.02 57.44 -32.08
CA THR A 56 -4.80 58.15 -32.48
C THR A 56 -3.78 57.12 -32.94
N LEU A 57 -3.42 57.16 -34.23
CA LEU A 57 -2.33 56.33 -34.74
C LEU A 57 -1.00 56.87 -34.18
N ARG A 58 -0.31 56.05 -33.40
CA ARG A 58 1.14 56.17 -33.21
C ARG A 58 1.82 54.92 -33.75
N ALA A 59 2.41 55.06 -34.93
CA ALA A 59 3.35 54.10 -35.46
C ALA A 59 4.62 54.12 -34.59
N GLY A 60 4.66 53.23 -33.58
CA GLY A 60 5.86 52.95 -32.80
C GLY A 60 6.42 51.61 -33.22
N THR A 61 7.61 51.61 -33.83
CA THR A 61 8.38 50.39 -34.14
C THR A 61 8.96 49.79 -32.86
N GLY A 62 8.08 49.27 -32.00
CA GLY A 62 8.47 48.43 -30.88
C GLY A 62 8.87 47.07 -31.43
N LEU A 63 10.17 46.77 -31.42
CA LEU A 63 10.65 45.40 -31.58
C LEU A 63 9.90 44.54 -30.57
N ALA A 64 9.09 43.60 -31.07
CA ALA A 64 8.50 42.56 -30.25
C ALA A 64 9.66 41.76 -29.67
N ARG A 65 10.07 42.12 -28.45
CA ARG A 65 10.98 41.32 -27.66
C ARG A 65 10.18 40.07 -27.33
N GLU A 66 10.34 39.05 -28.16
CA GLU A 66 9.89 37.71 -27.87
C GLU A 66 10.46 37.38 -26.50
N ALA A 67 9.62 37.50 -25.48
CA ALA A 67 9.87 36.88 -24.21
C ALA A 67 9.81 35.39 -24.52
N SER A 68 10.97 34.85 -24.91
CA SER A 68 11.17 33.41 -25.05
C SER A 68 10.66 32.85 -23.76
N ALA A 69 9.49 32.20 -23.82
CA ALA A 69 8.88 31.58 -22.67
C ALA A 69 9.82 30.44 -22.32
N GLU A 70 10.79 30.76 -21.46
CA GLU A 70 11.79 29.86 -20.95
C GLU A 70 10.98 28.84 -20.18
N THR A 71 10.61 27.80 -20.92
CA THR A 71 9.71 26.77 -20.48
C THR A 71 10.52 25.99 -19.48
N SER A 72 10.50 26.48 -18.24
CA SER A 72 10.98 25.78 -17.08
C SER A 72 10.21 24.47 -17.08
N ARG A 73 10.85 23.46 -17.67
CA ARG A 73 10.39 22.09 -17.63
C ARG A 73 10.60 21.70 -16.18
N THR A 74 9.62 22.02 -15.35
CA THR A 74 9.38 21.33 -14.08
C THR A 74 9.27 19.87 -14.45
N THR A 75 10.42 19.18 -14.44
CA THR A 75 10.58 17.79 -14.86
C THR A 75 9.79 16.98 -13.86
N ALA A 76 8.53 16.75 -14.18
CA ALA A 76 7.57 16.44 -13.15
C ALA A 76 7.94 15.13 -12.48
N GLN A 77 8.21 15.25 -11.19
CA GLN A 77 9.18 14.37 -10.59
C GLN A 77 8.49 13.08 -10.17
N VAL A 78 8.87 11.98 -10.81
CA VAL A 78 8.50 10.62 -10.40
C VAL A 78 8.72 10.48 -8.89
N ARG A 79 7.65 10.12 -8.16
CA ARG A 79 7.61 10.14 -6.69
C ARG A 79 7.97 8.81 -6.02
N PHE A 80 8.23 7.77 -6.81
CA PHE A 80 8.61 6.44 -6.35
C PHE A 80 10.03 6.07 -6.83
N PHE A 81 10.70 5.14 -6.14
CA PHE A 81 11.97 4.57 -6.62
C PHE A 81 11.74 3.53 -7.72
N PHE A 82 10.69 2.72 -7.58
CA PHE A 82 10.25 1.74 -8.56
C PHE A 82 9.00 2.28 -9.26
N ALA A 83 9.19 2.85 -10.44
CA ALA A 83 8.14 3.51 -11.20
C ALA A 83 8.19 3.12 -12.67
N GLY A 84 7.02 2.98 -13.28
CA GLY A 84 6.90 2.69 -14.70
C GLY A 84 6.99 3.95 -15.56
N ASN A 85 6.75 3.77 -16.87
CA ASN A 85 6.56 4.87 -17.79
C ASN A 85 5.18 5.56 -17.65
N GLY A 86 4.38 5.24 -16.62
CA GLY A 86 3.03 5.75 -16.39
C GLY A 86 1.90 5.06 -17.18
N ARG A 87 2.21 3.97 -17.91
CA ARG A 87 1.22 3.07 -18.54
C ARG A 87 1.14 1.76 -17.78
N LEU A 88 -0.03 1.15 -17.72
CA LEU A 88 -0.21 -0.21 -17.23
C LEU A 88 -1.06 -1.01 -18.22
N GLN A 89 -0.57 -2.20 -18.60
CA GLN A 89 -1.24 -3.09 -19.55
C GLN A 89 -1.48 -4.47 -18.91
N LEU A 90 -2.73 -4.86 -18.68
CA LEU A 90 -3.08 -6.12 -18.02
C LEU A 90 -4.09 -6.93 -18.83
N ARG A 91 -4.05 -8.24 -18.67
CA ARG A 91 -5.16 -9.16 -19.01
C ARG A 91 -5.70 -9.76 -17.72
N HIS A 92 -7.01 -9.96 -17.62
CA HIS A 92 -7.58 -10.59 -16.43
C HIS A 92 -7.52 -12.12 -16.57
N GLY A 93 -7.14 -12.82 -15.51
CA GLY A 93 -7.00 -14.29 -15.52
C GLY A 93 -8.33 -15.05 -15.37
N HIS A 94 -9.42 -14.34 -15.07
CA HIS A 94 -10.73 -14.92 -14.73
C HIS A 94 -11.94 -14.25 -15.40
N PHE A 95 -11.71 -13.17 -16.15
CA PHE A 95 -12.73 -12.42 -16.88
C PHE A 95 -12.17 -12.14 -18.28
N GLU A 96 -13.02 -11.96 -19.29
CA GLU A 96 -12.58 -11.64 -20.66
C GLU A 96 -12.22 -10.15 -20.80
N GLU A 97 -11.44 -9.65 -19.86
CA GLU A 97 -11.10 -8.23 -19.71
C GLU A 97 -9.63 -7.98 -20.00
N THR A 98 -9.38 -6.85 -20.67
CA THR A 98 -8.05 -6.28 -20.83
C THR A 98 -8.05 -4.83 -20.36
N LEU A 99 -6.96 -4.41 -19.76
CA LEU A 99 -6.73 -3.04 -19.32
C LEU A 99 -5.53 -2.49 -20.08
N ASP A 100 -5.71 -1.33 -20.70
CA ASP A 100 -4.62 -0.50 -21.20
C ASP A 100 -4.94 0.93 -20.80
N VAL A 101 -4.11 1.50 -19.92
CA VAL A 101 -4.35 2.82 -19.31
C VAL A 101 -3.06 3.60 -19.15
N ARG A 102 -3.16 4.92 -19.37
CA ARG A 102 -2.20 5.91 -18.90
C ARG A 102 -2.68 6.41 -17.52
N TYR A 103 -2.08 5.91 -16.45
CA TYR A 103 -2.47 6.30 -15.08
C TYR A 103 -1.65 7.49 -14.55
N ARG A 104 -0.50 7.79 -15.16
CA ARG A 104 0.31 8.97 -14.86
C ARG A 104 0.72 9.67 -16.14
N GLN A 105 0.56 10.99 -16.17
CA GLN A 105 0.94 11.86 -17.27
C GLN A 105 2.46 12.18 -17.26
N PRO A 106 3.04 12.67 -18.38
CA PRO A 106 4.44 13.12 -18.41
C PRO A 106 4.74 14.25 -17.44
N ASN A 107 3.73 15.08 -17.11
CA ASN A 107 3.79 16.10 -16.07
C ASN A 107 3.53 15.54 -14.64
N GLY A 108 3.71 14.23 -14.42
CA GLY A 108 3.72 13.60 -13.11
C GLY A 108 2.35 13.47 -12.43
N ALA A 109 1.32 14.17 -12.93
CA ALA A 109 -0.04 14.09 -12.44
C ALA A 109 -0.62 12.69 -12.66
N TYR A 110 -1.36 12.19 -11.68
CA TYR A 110 -2.12 10.95 -11.79
C TYR A 110 -3.50 11.23 -12.37
N ASP A 111 -4.02 10.27 -13.14
CA ASP A 111 -5.33 10.33 -13.77
C ASP A 111 -6.33 9.51 -12.94
N GLU A 112 -7.22 10.20 -12.23
CA GLU A 112 -8.17 9.58 -11.30
C GLU A 112 -9.16 8.64 -12.00
N GLU A 113 -9.54 8.89 -13.25
CA GLU A 113 -10.42 7.98 -14.00
C GLU A 113 -9.66 6.69 -14.37
N ALA A 114 -8.41 6.82 -14.81
CA ALA A 114 -7.54 5.67 -15.06
C ALA A 114 -7.28 4.85 -13.78
N LEU A 115 -7.13 5.51 -12.62
CA LEU A 115 -7.00 4.84 -11.32
C LEU A 115 -8.29 4.12 -10.89
N GLN A 116 -9.46 4.71 -11.12
CA GLN A 116 -10.75 4.04 -10.88
C GLN A 116 -10.94 2.82 -11.78
N ARG A 117 -10.51 2.90 -13.05
CA ARG A 117 -10.49 1.76 -13.97
C ARG A 117 -9.52 0.67 -13.51
N ILE A 118 -8.36 1.02 -12.97
CA ILE A 118 -7.44 0.05 -12.32
C ILE A 118 -8.11 -0.58 -11.10
N ALA A 119 -8.75 0.20 -10.23
CA ALA A 119 -9.45 -0.30 -9.05
C ALA A 119 -10.55 -1.32 -9.41
N HIS A 120 -11.35 -1.03 -10.43
CA HIS A 120 -12.35 -1.96 -10.95
C HIS A 120 -11.72 -3.23 -11.57
N PHE A 121 -10.61 -3.09 -12.29
CA PHE A 121 -9.90 -4.25 -12.85
C PHE A 121 -9.26 -5.13 -11.78
N PHE A 122 -8.94 -4.56 -10.61
CA PHE A 122 -8.40 -5.24 -9.44
C PHE A 122 -9.48 -5.80 -8.50
N ARG A 123 -10.76 -5.66 -8.82
CA ARG A 123 -11.87 -6.02 -7.94
C ARG A 123 -11.81 -7.45 -7.40
N SER A 124 -12.36 -7.63 -6.21
CA SER A 124 -12.54 -8.91 -5.56
C SER A 124 -13.40 -9.83 -6.43
N ARG A 125 -12.82 -10.93 -6.90
CA ARG A 125 -13.48 -11.87 -7.82
C ARG A 125 -14.74 -12.52 -7.24
N GLY A 126 -14.82 -12.66 -5.91
CA GLY A 126 -15.94 -13.34 -5.24
C GLY A 126 -17.25 -12.54 -5.23
N ASP A 127 -17.17 -11.21 -5.29
CA ASP A 127 -18.31 -10.31 -5.04
C ASP A 127 -18.27 -8.98 -5.81
N GLY A 128 -17.27 -8.77 -6.67
CA GLY A 128 -17.11 -7.58 -7.50
C GLY A 128 -16.71 -6.30 -6.76
N ARG A 129 -16.53 -6.34 -5.42
CA ARG A 129 -16.13 -5.15 -4.65
C ARG A 129 -14.75 -4.66 -5.07
N SER A 130 -14.62 -3.34 -5.20
CA SER A 130 -13.40 -2.65 -5.64
C SER A 130 -12.93 -1.71 -4.55
N GLU A 131 -11.62 -1.57 -4.40
CA GLU A 131 -10.98 -0.62 -3.48
C GLU A 131 -9.90 0.16 -4.24
N ALA A 132 -9.53 1.34 -3.74
CA ALA A 132 -8.48 2.15 -4.32
C ALA A 132 -7.12 1.41 -4.26
N VAL A 133 -6.60 1.00 -5.42
CA VAL A 133 -5.32 0.28 -5.52
C VAL A 133 -4.17 1.22 -5.19
N SER A 134 -3.21 0.75 -4.38
CA SER A 134 -2.06 1.57 -4.01
C SER A 134 -1.29 2.08 -5.23
N LEU A 135 -1.09 3.39 -5.32
CA LEU A 135 -0.26 4.00 -6.38
C LEU A 135 1.13 3.36 -6.48
N ARG A 136 1.73 3.00 -5.34
CA ARG A 136 3.03 2.31 -5.31
C ARG A 136 2.96 0.92 -5.96
N LEU A 137 1.82 0.21 -5.85
CA LEU A 137 1.64 -1.09 -6.50
C LEU A 137 1.42 -0.93 -8.00
N VAL A 138 0.64 0.07 -8.42
CA VAL A 138 0.45 0.42 -9.84
C VAL A 138 1.79 0.76 -10.51
N GLU A 139 2.60 1.59 -9.85
CA GLU A 139 3.93 2.00 -10.29
C GLU A 139 4.93 0.85 -10.30
N LEU A 140 4.88 -0.04 -9.30
CA LEU A 140 5.70 -1.25 -9.24
C LEU A 140 5.37 -2.24 -10.38
N LEU A 141 4.08 -2.48 -10.65
CA LEU A 141 3.67 -3.37 -11.75
C LEU A 141 4.09 -2.78 -13.10
N ALA A 142 3.92 -1.48 -13.29
CA ALA A 142 4.37 -0.78 -14.50
C ALA A 142 5.90 -0.76 -14.63
N TYR A 143 6.64 -0.62 -13.53
CA TYR A 143 8.09 -0.79 -13.48
C TYR A 143 8.50 -2.19 -13.94
N ILE A 144 7.86 -3.24 -13.42
CA ILE A 144 8.15 -4.63 -13.81
C ILE A 144 7.86 -4.85 -15.31
N GLN A 145 6.73 -4.36 -15.82
CA GLN A 145 6.39 -4.43 -17.25
C GLN A 145 7.45 -3.79 -18.14
N GLU A 146 7.96 -2.62 -17.75
CA GLU A 146 8.89 -1.89 -18.57
C GLU A 146 10.33 -2.40 -18.45
N ARG A 147 10.83 -2.54 -17.21
CA ARG A 147 12.21 -2.95 -16.91
C ARG A 147 12.56 -4.34 -17.43
N TYR A 148 11.58 -5.25 -17.41
CA TYR A 148 11.76 -6.67 -17.75
C TYR A 148 10.99 -7.10 -19.00
N ARG A 149 10.38 -6.15 -19.74
CA ARG A 149 9.50 -6.42 -20.90
C ARG A 149 8.40 -7.44 -20.58
N ALA A 150 7.85 -7.36 -19.37
CA ALA A 150 7.00 -8.39 -18.78
C ALA A 150 5.55 -8.32 -19.31
N ARG A 151 5.37 -8.60 -20.61
CA ARG A 151 4.10 -8.56 -21.33
C ARG A 151 3.87 -9.89 -22.06
N PRO A 152 2.64 -10.43 -22.12
CA PRO A 152 1.46 -9.98 -21.38
C PRO A 152 1.62 -10.22 -19.87
N MET A 153 1.15 -9.27 -19.07
CA MET A 153 0.99 -9.43 -17.62
C MET A 153 -0.47 -9.79 -17.34
N ILE A 154 -0.68 -10.95 -16.71
CA ILE A 154 -2.01 -11.48 -16.41
C ILE A 154 -2.25 -11.31 -14.91
N LEU A 155 -3.27 -10.53 -14.54
CA LEU A 155 -3.70 -10.39 -13.15
C LEU A 155 -4.57 -11.59 -12.77
N LEU A 156 -4.14 -12.36 -11.79
CA LEU A 156 -4.89 -13.50 -11.23
C LEU A 156 -5.71 -13.07 -10.00
N SER A 157 -5.14 -12.20 -9.15
CA SER A 157 -5.84 -11.69 -7.96
C SER A 157 -5.35 -10.30 -7.61
N GLY A 158 -6.26 -9.31 -7.59
CA GLY A 158 -6.00 -7.96 -7.11
C GLY A 158 -6.43 -7.79 -5.65
N TYR A 159 -7.33 -6.85 -5.39
CA TYR A 159 -8.03 -6.73 -4.11
C TYR A 159 -8.84 -8.00 -3.80
N ARG A 160 -8.98 -8.31 -2.50
CA ARG A 160 -9.85 -9.37 -2.00
C ARG A 160 -10.73 -8.79 -0.90
N SER A 161 -12.04 -8.93 -1.00
CA SER A 161 -12.91 -8.56 0.12
C SER A 161 -12.65 -9.47 1.33
N PRO A 162 -12.92 -9.03 2.57
CA PRO A 162 -12.74 -9.84 3.77
C PRO A 162 -13.43 -11.22 3.68
N GLU A 163 -14.63 -11.26 3.11
CA GLU A 163 -15.47 -12.42 2.93
C GLU A 163 -14.89 -13.37 1.86
N PHE A 164 -14.44 -12.85 0.71
CA PHE A 164 -13.75 -13.67 -0.29
C PHE A 164 -12.41 -14.21 0.23
N ASN A 165 -11.63 -13.38 0.92
CA ASN A 165 -10.36 -13.78 1.54
C ASN A 165 -10.57 -14.89 2.60
N SER A 166 -11.63 -14.79 3.39
CA SER A 166 -12.02 -15.82 4.38
C SER A 166 -12.49 -17.11 3.71
N ALA A 167 -13.28 -17.02 2.63
CA ALA A 167 -13.73 -18.17 1.86
C ALA A 167 -12.58 -18.97 1.23
N LEU A 168 -11.56 -18.27 0.70
CA LEU A 168 -10.33 -18.93 0.20
C LEU A 168 -9.60 -19.72 1.31
N GLY A 169 -9.51 -19.15 2.52
CA GLY A 169 -8.95 -19.84 3.68
C GLY A 169 -9.75 -21.09 4.08
N ALA A 170 -11.08 -20.99 4.09
CA ALA A 170 -11.97 -22.12 4.34
C ALA A 170 -11.87 -23.24 3.27
N GLN A 171 -11.51 -22.89 2.03
CA GLN A 171 -11.21 -23.82 0.95
C GLN A 171 -9.79 -24.44 1.02
N GLY A 172 -9.05 -24.20 2.11
CA GLY A 172 -7.71 -24.75 2.32
C GLY A 172 -6.59 -24.03 1.55
N GLN A 173 -6.85 -22.84 0.98
CA GLN A 173 -5.78 -22.05 0.37
C GLN A 173 -4.94 -21.35 1.43
N ALA A 174 -3.65 -21.19 1.15
CA ALA A 174 -2.71 -20.49 2.03
C ALA A 174 -2.98 -18.97 2.04
N VAL A 175 -3.90 -18.53 2.90
CA VAL A 175 -4.27 -17.12 3.08
C VAL A 175 -3.79 -16.60 4.43
N ALA A 176 -3.06 -15.48 4.42
CA ALA A 176 -2.60 -14.84 5.65
C ALA A 176 -3.74 -14.05 6.32
N PHE A 177 -3.79 -14.09 7.65
CA PHE A 177 -4.80 -13.39 8.46
C PHE A 177 -4.85 -11.88 8.15
N ALA A 178 -3.68 -11.22 8.12
CA ALA A 178 -3.52 -9.86 7.61
C ALA A 178 -2.93 -9.87 6.19
N SER A 179 -3.70 -10.37 5.23
CA SER A 179 -3.34 -10.39 3.81
C SER A 179 -3.27 -8.98 3.22
N LEU A 180 -2.25 -8.69 2.42
CA LEU A 180 -2.12 -7.37 1.76
C LEU A 180 -3.08 -7.19 0.57
N HIS A 181 -3.71 -8.26 0.09
CA HIS A 181 -4.81 -8.17 -0.89
C HIS A 181 -6.05 -7.49 -0.30
N THR A 182 -6.34 -7.63 1.01
CA THR A 182 -7.54 -7.03 1.63
C THR A 182 -7.43 -5.52 1.85
N GLN A 183 -6.28 -4.94 1.52
CA GLN A 183 -6.02 -3.49 1.55
C GLN A 183 -5.66 -2.94 0.15
N ALA A 184 -5.85 -3.73 -0.91
CA ALA A 184 -5.43 -3.41 -2.29
C ALA A 184 -3.93 -3.04 -2.42
N LEU A 185 -3.09 -3.72 -1.61
CA LEU A 185 -1.63 -3.54 -1.53
C LEU A 185 -0.83 -4.67 -2.18
N ALA A 186 -1.52 -5.67 -2.76
CA ALA A 186 -0.91 -6.83 -3.39
C ALA A 186 -1.62 -7.24 -4.70
N ALA A 187 -0.87 -7.91 -5.56
CA ALA A 187 -1.32 -8.49 -6.83
C ALA A 187 -0.65 -9.86 -7.04
N ASP A 188 -1.42 -10.87 -7.40
CA ASP A 188 -0.90 -12.13 -7.93
C ASP A 188 -0.90 -12.05 -9.46
N ILE A 189 0.27 -12.19 -10.08
CA ILE A 189 0.47 -12.02 -11.53
C ILE A 189 1.14 -13.22 -12.20
N ALA A 190 0.66 -13.60 -13.38
CA ALA A 190 1.32 -14.56 -14.27
C ALA A 190 1.96 -13.84 -15.47
N LEU A 191 3.17 -14.29 -15.84
CA LEU A 191 3.99 -13.72 -16.92
C LEU A 191 4.45 -14.87 -17.83
N PRO A 192 3.59 -15.38 -18.73
CA PRO A 192 3.81 -16.65 -19.43
C PRO A 192 5.01 -16.64 -20.39
N GLN A 193 5.55 -15.47 -20.74
CA GLN A 193 6.72 -15.30 -21.60
C GLN A 193 8.04 -15.15 -20.83
N LEU A 194 8.01 -15.16 -19.48
CA LEU A 194 9.19 -14.97 -18.64
C LEU A 194 9.48 -16.18 -17.75
N ASP A 195 10.77 -16.39 -17.49
CA ASP A 195 11.24 -17.24 -16.40
C ASP A 195 10.99 -16.53 -15.06
N LEU A 196 9.90 -16.93 -14.39
CA LEU A 196 9.47 -16.34 -13.12
C LEU A 196 10.51 -16.50 -12.01
N GLN A 197 11.32 -17.56 -12.02
CA GLN A 197 12.35 -17.78 -11.00
C GLN A 197 13.51 -16.79 -11.21
N LYS A 198 13.96 -16.58 -12.45
CA LYS A 198 14.95 -15.54 -12.76
C LYS A 198 14.43 -14.14 -12.44
N LEU A 199 13.17 -13.84 -12.75
CA LEU A 199 12.57 -12.55 -12.38
C LEU A 199 12.52 -12.36 -10.86
N TRP A 200 12.06 -13.37 -10.11
CA TRP A 200 12.03 -13.34 -8.64
C TRP A 200 13.42 -13.07 -8.04
N LEU A 201 14.47 -13.70 -8.58
CA LEU A 201 15.86 -13.45 -8.17
C LEU A 201 16.29 -11.99 -8.42
N ARG A 202 15.93 -11.39 -9.57
CA ARG A 202 16.23 -9.98 -9.87
C ARG A 202 15.49 -9.01 -8.96
N LEU A 203 14.20 -9.23 -8.72
CA LEU A 203 13.41 -8.42 -7.79
C LEU A 203 13.97 -8.53 -6.35
N ARG A 204 14.54 -9.69 -5.98
CA ARG A 204 15.24 -9.90 -4.71
C ARG A 204 16.55 -9.12 -4.61
N GLU A 205 17.33 -9.06 -5.68
CA GLU A 205 18.54 -8.21 -5.78
C GLU A 205 18.18 -6.72 -5.62
N GLU A 206 17.08 -6.28 -6.24
CA GLU A 206 16.56 -4.90 -6.14
C GLU A 206 15.86 -4.60 -4.81
N ARG A 207 15.63 -5.60 -3.96
CA ARG A 207 14.91 -5.51 -2.66
C ARG A 207 13.53 -4.87 -2.77
N VAL A 208 12.82 -5.10 -3.87
CA VAL A 208 11.55 -4.43 -4.15
C VAL A 208 10.34 -5.14 -3.52
N GLY A 209 9.74 -4.50 -2.52
CA GLY A 209 8.46 -4.93 -1.93
C GLY A 209 8.46 -6.36 -1.37
N GLY A 210 7.26 -6.92 -1.18
CA GLY A 210 7.11 -8.36 -0.95
C GLY A 210 6.96 -9.11 -2.27
N VAL A 211 7.75 -10.18 -2.46
CA VAL A 211 7.66 -11.03 -3.65
C VAL A 211 7.65 -12.52 -3.28
N GLY A 212 6.51 -13.17 -3.55
CA GLY A 212 6.33 -14.61 -3.36
C GLY A 212 6.38 -15.38 -4.69
N PHE A 213 7.21 -16.42 -4.78
CA PHE A 213 7.27 -17.30 -5.97
C PHE A 213 6.42 -18.56 -5.80
N TYR A 214 5.37 -18.66 -6.62
CA TYR A 214 4.42 -19.77 -6.60
C TYR A 214 4.63 -20.67 -7.82
N ARG A 215 5.64 -21.54 -7.72
CA ARG A 215 6.14 -22.38 -8.84
C ARG A 215 5.07 -23.32 -9.39
N ARG A 216 4.24 -23.93 -8.54
CA ARG A 216 3.20 -24.89 -8.97
C ARG A 216 2.08 -24.21 -9.75
N GLN A 217 1.62 -23.06 -9.26
CA GLN A 217 0.53 -22.27 -9.84
C GLN A 217 1.02 -21.28 -10.92
N ARG A 218 2.34 -21.18 -11.13
CA ARG A 218 3.02 -20.34 -12.13
C ARG A 218 2.69 -18.85 -12.03
N PHE A 219 2.75 -18.29 -10.82
CA PHE A 219 2.57 -16.85 -10.60
C PHE A 219 3.60 -16.27 -9.62
N LEU A 220 3.73 -14.95 -9.64
CA LEU A 220 4.41 -14.15 -8.61
C LEU A 220 3.37 -13.36 -7.83
N HIS A 221 3.40 -13.50 -6.50
CA HIS A 221 2.78 -12.53 -5.61
C HIS A 221 3.67 -11.30 -5.54
N ILE A 222 3.11 -10.12 -5.74
CA ILE A 222 3.77 -8.81 -5.67
C ILE A 222 3.00 -7.93 -4.70
N ASP A 223 3.66 -7.38 -3.69
CA ASP A 223 3.06 -6.42 -2.77
C ASP A 223 4.01 -5.29 -2.37
N VAL A 224 3.43 -4.22 -1.84
CA VAL A 224 4.16 -3.00 -1.44
C VAL A 224 4.47 -2.93 0.06
N GLY A 225 4.47 -4.06 0.76
CA GLY A 225 4.97 -4.19 2.14
C GLY A 225 6.50 -4.15 2.23
N PRO A 226 7.08 -4.41 3.42
CA PRO A 226 8.53 -4.41 3.61
C PRO A 226 9.23 -5.46 2.72
N PRO A 227 10.48 -5.19 2.27
CA PRO A 227 11.28 -6.09 1.44
C PRO A 227 11.37 -7.51 2.01
N ARG A 228 10.68 -8.47 1.38
CA ARG A 228 10.68 -9.87 1.81
C ARG A 228 10.42 -10.81 0.65
N PHE A 229 11.13 -11.92 0.60
CA PHE A 229 11.16 -12.84 -0.53
C PHE A 229 10.95 -14.26 -0.04
N TRP A 230 9.96 -14.95 -0.62
CA TRP A 230 9.61 -16.32 -0.24
C TRP A 230 9.21 -17.15 -1.45
N GLU A 231 9.21 -18.46 -1.27
CA GLU A 231 8.64 -19.43 -2.19
C GLU A 231 7.38 -20.04 -1.56
N GLU A 232 6.54 -20.70 -2.36
CA GLU A 232 5.34 -21.42 -1.90
C GLU A 232 5.61 -22.24 -0.62
N ALA A 233 6.69 -23.03 -0.60
CA ALA A 233 7.11 -23.88 0.51
C ALA A 233 7.67 -23.12 1.74
N THR A 234 8.15 -21.88 1.57
CA THR A 234 8.73 -21.04 2.65
C THR A 234 7.82 -19.88 3.04
N SER A 235 6.58 -19.86 2.52
CA SER A 235 5.59 -18.81 2.75
C SER A 235 5.12 -18.68 4.22
N ARG A 236 5.18 -19.78 4.99
CA ARG A 236 4.84 -19.85 6.43
C ARG A 236 3.47 -19.26 6.78
N VAL A 237 2.51 -19.34 5.86
CA VAL A 237 1.19 -18.70 6.02
C VAL A 237 0.37 -19.35 7.14
N GLY A 238 0.46 -20.69 7.28
CA GLY A 238 -0.25 -21.45 8.33
C GLY A 238 0.22 -21.18 9.77
N GLU A 239 1.35 -20.48 9.97
CA GLU A 239 1.89 -20.14 11.29
C GLU A 239 1.27 -18.87 11.90
N ASN A 240 0.26 -18.28 11.23
CA ASN A 240 -0.45 -17.07 11.67
C ASN A 240 0.50 -15.92 12.11
N LEU A 241 1.61 -15.74 11.38
CA LEU A 241 2.72 -14.89 11.80
C LEU A 241 2.37 -13.39 11.91
N SER A 242 1.23 -12.96 11.40
CA SER A 242 0.74 -11.57 11.54
C SER A 242 -0.04 -11.31 12.83
N ALA A 243 -0.45 -12.34 13.57
CA ALA A 243 -1.23 -12.19 14.80
C ALA A 243 -0.49 -11.38 15.88
N GLY A 244 -1.26 -10.63 16.66
CA GLY A 244 -0.76 -9.78 17.73
C GLY A 244 0.12 -8.62 17.28
N ASN A 245 -0.12 -8.02 16.11
CA ASN A 245 0.70 -6.96 15.50
C ASN A 245 2.14 -7.39 15.15
N ALA A 246 2.49 -8.68 15.16
CA ALA A 246 3.85 -9.15 14.90
C ALA A 246 4.38 -8.88 13.47
N ARG A 247 3.50 -8.47 12.54
CA ARG A 247 3.85 -8.01 11.19
C ARG A 247 3.27 -6.62 10.89
N ILE A 248 2.99 -5.82 11.91
CA ILE A 248 2.70 -4.39 11.73
C ILE A 248 3.88 -3.73 11.00
N PHE A 249 3.58 -2.82 10.08
CA PHE A 249 4.61 -2.01 9.42
C PHE A 249 4.09 -0.62 9.07
N ALA A 250 4.99 0.35 9.01
CA ALA A 250 4.69 1.70 8.55
C ALA A 250 5.01 1.86 7.07
N ARG A 251 4.36 2.83 6.42
CA ARG A 251 4.62 3.20 5.02
C ARG A 251 4.29 4.67 4.81
N THR A 252 5.08 5.38 4.02
CA THR A 252 4.76 6.73 3.52
C THR A 252 4.08 6.66 2.14
N ASP A 253 3.25 7.64 1.80
CA ASP A 253 2.47 7.61 0.54
C ASP A 253 3.35 7.52 -0.72
N PHE A 254 4.50 8.19 -0.69
CA PHE A 254 5.49 8.28 -1.77
C PHE A 254 6.89 7.91 -1.24
N ASP A 255 7.85 7.72 -2.13
CA ASP A 255 9.27 7.50 -1.74
C ASP A 255 10.09 8.80 -1.80
N ARG A 256 9.58 9.85 -2.47
CA ARG A 256 10.31 11.11 -2.70
C ARG A 256 9.44 12.33 -2.41
N TYR A 257 10.04 13.29 -1.72
CA TYR A 257 9.40 14.49 -1.20
C TYR A 257 10.32 15.71 -1.27
N ASP A 258 9.73 16.90 -1.33
CA ASP A 258 10.47 18.17 -1.25
C ASP A 258 10.52 18.70 0.20
N THR A 259 9.50 18.38 1.00
CA THR A 259 9.44 18.51 2.47
C THR A 259 8.69 17.29 3.05
N LEU A 260 9.00 16.89 4.29
CA LEU A 260 8.22 15.90 5.02
C LEU A 260 6.94 16.49 5.63
N SER A 261 6.82 17.81 5.74
CA SER A 261 5.61 18.43 6.29
C SER A 261 4.40 18.13 5.40
N GLY A 262 3.31 17.64 6.00
CA GLY A 262 2.13 17.14 5.27
C GLY A 262 2.30 15.75 4.64
N ALA A 263 3.46 15.09 4.76
CA ALA A 263 3.62 13.71 4.31
C ALA A 263 2.79 12.77 5.20
N ARG A 264 2.12 11.79 4.57
CA ARG A 264 1.29 10.81 5.29
C ARG A 264 2.06 9.53 5.56
N ILE A 265 1.83 8.97 6.75
CA ILE A 265 2.27 7.65 7.19
C ILE A 265 1.04 6.79 7.47
N ARG A 266 1.07 5.54 7.02
CA ARG A 266 0.04 4.53 7.26
C ARG A 266 0.63 3.35 8.03
N LEU A 267 -0.04 2.91 9.09
CA LEU A 267 0.24 1.62 9.72
C LEU A 267 -0.66 0.54 9.13
N HIS A 268 -0.03 -0.54 8.69
CA HIS A 268 -0.66 -1.68 8.04
C HIS A 268 -0.49 -2.94 8.89
N SER A 269 -1.36 -3.93 8.69
CA SER A 269 -1.34 -5.21 9.43
C SER A 269 -1.49 -5.06 10.96
N VAL A 270 -2.25 -4.05 11.40
CA VAL A 270 -2.71 -3.94 12.79
C VAL A 270 -3.79 -5.00 13.01
N THR A 271 -3.56 -5.91 13.95
CA THR A 271 -4.48 -7.02 14.31
C THR A 271 -4.88 -7.01 15.77
N ALA A 272 -4.24 -6.19 16.62
CA ALA A 272 -4.48 -6.12 18.06
C ALA A 272 -4.50 -4.66 18.53
N LEU A 273 -5.39 -4.38 19.48
CA LEU A 273 -5.68 -3.06 20.04
C LEU A 273 -5.80 -3.16 21.58
N PRO A 274 -5.59 -2.07 22.34
CA PRO A 274 -5.27 -0.72 21.86
C PRO A 274 -3.84 -0.57 21.31
N LEU A 275 -3.67 0.31 20.33
CA LEU A 275 -2.35 0.66 19.79
C LEU A 275 -1.90 1.99 20.40
N ARG A 276 -0.66 2.05 20.88
CA ARG A 276 -0.05 3.25 21.46
C ARG A 276 1.12 3.70 20.59
N VAL A 277 0.96 4.77 19.83
CA VAL A 277 1.96 5.26 18.86
C VAL A 277 2.61 6.52 19.39
N HIS A 278 3.94 6.57 19.45
CA HIS A 278 4.65 7.77 19.88
C HIS A 278 4.42 8.90 18.89
N ALA A 279 4.07 10.09 19.39
CA ALA A 279 3.76 11.28 18.58
C ALA A 279 4.98 11.92 17.90
N ILE A 280 6.15 11.27 17.87
CA ILE A 280 7.39 11.77 17.27
C ILE A 280 7.87 10.78 16.22
N VAL A 281 8.15 11.27 15.02
CA VAL A 281 8.81 10.52 13.96
C VAL A 281 10.30 10.88 13.90
N ARG A 282 11.15 9.86 13.73
CA ARG A 282 12.62 10.00 13.73
C ARG A 282 13.23 9.45 12.45
N ALA A 283 14.44 9.91 12.14
CA ALA A 283 15.27 9.33 11.09
C ALA A 283 15.85 7.99 11.54
N GLU A 284 15.94 7.01 10.63
CA GLU A 284 16.84 5.86 10.78
C GLU A 284 18.30 6.36 10.77
N GLY A 285 19.05 6.04 11.82
CA GLY A 285 20.46 6.42 11.99
C GLY A 285 20.88 6.47 13.46
N GLU A 286 22.17 6.66 13.73
CA GLU A 286 22.71 6.71 15.09
C GLU A 286 22.20 7.91 15.90
N ASP A 287 22.07 9.08 15.25
CA ASP A 287 21.57 10.31 15.88
C ASP A 287 20.04 10.29 16.14
N GLN A 288 19.32 9.32 15.54
CA GLN A 288 17.85 9.22 15.53
C GLN A 288 17.11 10.57 15.45
N ALA A 289 17.58 11.46 14.56
CA ALA A 289 17.16 12.86 14.50
C ALA A 289 15.62 12.99 14.43
N VAL A 290 15.06 13.90 15.23
CA VAL A 290 13.62 14.20 15.23
C VAL A 290 13.25 14.93 13.94
N LEU A 291 12.22 14.43 13.26
CA LEU A 291 11.77 14.94 11.95
C LEU A 291 10.43 15.66 12.00
N GLY A 292 9.71 15.57 13.12
CA GLY A 292 8.41 16.18 13.29
C GLY A 292 7.53 15.43 14.28
N ARG A 293 6.32 15.94 14.49
CA ARG A 293 5.26 15.28 15.25
C ARG A 293 4.30 14.53 14.32
N LEU A 294 3.76 13.41 14.80
CA LEU A 294 2.69 12.69 14.10
C LEU A 294 1.33 13.21 14.56
N ARG A 295 0.48 13.60 13.61
CA ARG A 295 -0.92 13.99 13.83
C ARG A 295 -1.86 12.92 13.26
N PRO A 296 -2.68 12.24 14.08
CA PRO A 296 -3.67 11.27 13.61
C PRO A 296 -4.65 11.90 12.60
N LEU A 297 -5.01 11.15 11.56
CA LEU A 297 -5.94 11.57 10.50
C LEU A 297 -7.23 10.75 10.46
N SER A 298 -7.11 9.42 10.45
CA SER A 298 -8.20 8.51 10.09
C SER A 298 -8.92 7.85 11.27
N VAL A 299 -8.41 8.02 12.49
CA VAL A 299 -8.88 7.32 13.70
C VAL A 299 -9.00 8.27 14.88
N PRO A 300 -10.07 8.14 15.70
CA PRO A 300 -10.10 8.73 17.03
C PRO A 300 -8.90 8.23 17.85
N ALA A 301 -8.03 9.16 18.20
CA ALA A 301 -6.82 8.90 18.97
C ALA A 301 -6.78 9.85 20.16
N LEU A 302 -6.70 9.30 21.36
CA LEU A 302 -6.61 10.09 22.59
C LEU A 302 -5.14 10.46 22.83
N ALA A 303 -4.89 11.70 23.20
CA ALA A 303 -3.56 12.12 23.66
C ALA A 303 -3.27 11.51 25.04
N ASP A 304 -2.08 10.94 25.21
CA ASP A 304 -1.61 10.32 26.44
C ASP A 304 -0.10 10.60 26.58
N GLY A 305 0.23 11.77 27.12
CA GLY A 305 1.58 12.33 27.09
C GLY A 305 2.06 12.55 25.65
N ASP A 306 3.27 12.07 25.33
CA ASP A 306 3.83 12.07 23.98
C ASP A 306 3.34 10.88 23.11
N CYS A 307 2.24 10.22 23.48
CA CYS A 307 1.69 9.06 22.78
C CYS A 307 0.25 9.28 22.34
N TRP A 308 -0.12 8.66 21.22
CA TRP A 308 -1.47 8.55 20.71
C TRP A 308 -2.04 7.18 21.05
N LEU A 309 -3.17 7.16 21.74
CA LEU A 309 -3.89 5.95 22.13
C LEU A 309 -5.08 5.71 21.20
N ILE A 310 -4.97 4.68 20.38
CA ILE A 310 -6.01 4.24 19.43
C ILE A 310 -6.67 2.98 20.01
N ARG A 311 -7.98 3.03 20.22
CA ARG A 311 -8.77 1.93 20.81
C ARG A 311 -9.69 1.23 19.82
N GLU A 312 -10.01 1.88 18.71
CA GLU A 312 -11.03 1.43 17.76
C GLU A 312 -10.40 0.79 16.50
N PRO A 313 -11.01 -0.29 15.97
CA PRO A 313 -10.57 -0.88 14.71
C PRO A 313 -10.93 0.03 13.53
N ALA A 314 -10.00 0.19 12.60
CA ALA A 314 -10.17 1.06 11.44
C ALA A 314 -9.66 0.41 10.14
N ALA A 315 -10.19 0.88 9.02
CA ALA A 315 -9.76 0.47 7.68
C ALA A 315 -8.31 0.91 7.37
N ALA A 316 -7.88 2.04 7.93
CA ALA A 316 -6.52 2.54 7.86
C ALA A 316 -6.16 3.31 9.15
N TYR A 317 -4.91 3.21 9.57
CA TYR A 317 -4.35 3.96 10.70
C TYR A 317 -3.36 4.98 10.13
N GLU A 318 -3.86 6.18 9.85
CA GLU A 318 -3.15 7.23 9.12
C GLU A 318 -2.72 8.36 10.04
N PHE A 319 -1.51 8.87 9.79
CA PHE A 319 -0.91 10.00 10.46
C PHE A 319 -0.32 10.96 9.42
N GLU A 320 -0.37 12.25 9.71
CA GLU A 320 0.35 13.30 9.00
C GLU A 320 1.61 13.68 9.78
N ILE A 321 2.73 13.88 9.08
CA ILE A 321 3.93 14.45 9.68
C ILE A 321 3.77 15.97 9.70
N GLN A 322 3.80 16.55 10.90
CA GLN A 322 3.95 17.97 11.14
C GLN A 322 5.44 18.23 11.41
N ALA A 323 6.15 18.69 10.37
CA ALA A 323 7.57 19.02 10.43
C ALA A 323 7.76 20.53 10.27
N ASP A 324 8.76 21.08 10.95
CA ASP A 324 9.32 22.38 10.58
C ASP A 324 10.11 22.21 9.28
N ASP A 325 10.04 23.18 8.36
CA ASP A 325 10.76 23.09 7.06
C ASP A 325 12.29 23.19 7.19
N HIS A 326 12.82 23.27 8.41
CA HIS A 326 14.23 23.19 8.73
C HIS A 326 14.78 21.78 8.47
N ARG A 327 15.34 21.59 7.27
CA ARG A 327 16.10 20.38 6.91
C ARG A 327 17.27 20.20 7.89
N PRO A 328 17.41 19.04 8.56
CA PRO A 328 18.60 18.74 9.35
C PRO A 328 19.88 18.87 8.50
N GLN A 329 20.94 19.48 9.05
CA GLN A 329 22.23 19.51 8.34
C GLN A 329 22.70 18.07 8.05
N GLY A 330 23.15 17.83 6.82
CA GLY A 330 23.59 16.50 6.36
C GLY A 330 22.50 15.57 5.79
N TRP A 331 21.22 15.97 5.79
CA TRP A 331 20.13 15.12 5.25
C TRP A 331 20.02 15.09 3.71
N GLN A 332 20.75 15.94 3.00
CA GLN A 332 20.62 16.06 1.54
C GLN A 332 21.02 14.75 0.83
N ARG A 333 20.12 14.25 -0.04
CA ARG A 333 20.33 13.09 -0.94
C ARG A 333 20.58 11.73 -0.28
N ARG A 334 20.37 11.56 1.03
CA ARG A 334 20.37 10.23 1.66
C ARG A 334 18.99 9.59 1.55
N ARG A 335 18.96 8.28 1.26
CA ARG A 335 17.76 7.45 1.39
C ARG A 335 17.78 6.79 2.76
N LEU A 336 16.69 6.92 3.50
CA LEU A 336 16.58 6.47 4.89
C LEU A 336 15.14 6.07 5.20
N ALA A 337 14.90 5.19 6.16
CA ALA A 337 13.55 4.94 6.66
C ALA A 337 13.18 5.91 7.78
N LEU A 338 11.87 6.16 7.95
CA LEU A 338 11.33 6.85 9.11
C LEU A 338 11.03 5.81 10.20
N GLU A 339 11.44 6.08 11.43
CA GLU A 339 11.18 5.22 12.59
C GLU A 339 9.93 5.66 13.33
N ILE A 340 9.02 4.72 13.55
CA ILE A 340 7.75 4.89 14.27
C ILE A 340 7.78 3.99 15.51
N THR A 341 7.87 4.62 16.67
CA THR A 341 7.98 3.95 17.97
C THR A 341 6.60 3.71 18.58
N PHE A 342 6.42 2.58 19.27
CA PHE A 342 5.21 2.26 20.04
C PHE A 342 5.48 2.45 21.53
N CYS A 343 4.53 3.06 22.23
CA CYS A 343 4.68 3.35 23.65
C CYS A 343 4.23 2.17 24.53
N PRO A 344 4.94 1.86 25.63
CA PRO A 344 4.45 0.92 26.64
C PRO A 344 3.08 1.33 27.24
N PRO A 345 2.27 0.36 27.72
CA PRO A 345 2.44 -1.08 27.54
C PRO A 345 2.19 -1.50 26.09
N LEU A 346 3.05 -2.36 25.54
CA LEU A 346 2.90 -2.94 24.20
C LEU A 346 1.86 -4.07 24.24
N VAL A 347 0.93 -4.08 23.28
CA VAL A 347 -0.11 -5.12 23.17
C VAL A 347 0.40 -6.31 22.37
N GLU A 348 0.18 -7.52 22.91
CA GLU A 348 0.57 -8.81 22.32
C GLU A 348 2.03 -8.87 21.83
N ARG A 349 2.25 -8.85 20.52
CA ARG A 349 3.54 -8.98 19.83
C ARG A 349 3.89 -7.70 19.07
N THR A 350 3.29 -6.57 19.44
CA THR A 350 3.62 -5.25 18.88
C THR A 350 5.11 -4.98 19.12
N PRO A 351 5.93 -4.76 18.08
CA PRO A 351 7.34 -4.41 18.25
C PRO A 351 7.47 -3.03 18.90
N GLY A 352 8.59 -2.74 19.55
CA GLY A 352 8.85 -1.40 20.11
C GLY A 352 8.97 -0.30 19.03
N MET A 353 9.33 -0.66 17.81
CA MET A 353 9.48 0.27 16.68
C MET A 353 9.26 -0.46 15.34
N VAL A 354 8.75 0.26 14.34
CA VAL A 354 8.76 -0.15 12.92
C VAL A 354 9.35 0.94 12.04
N ARG A 355 9.87 0.52 10.88
CA ARG A 355 10.40 1.41 9.84
C ARG A 355 9.43 1.54 8.67
N THR A 356 9.41 2.70 8.03
CA THR A 356 8.73 2.91 6.75
C THR A 356 9.50 2.28 5.58
N ASN A 357 8.95 2.35 4.37
CA ASN A 357 9.78 2.36 3.17
C ASN A 357 10.84 3.48 3.26
N LEU A 358 11.93 3.32 2.50
CA LEU A 358 12.91 4.40 2.33
C LEU A 358 12.23 5.65 1.73
N VAL A 359 12.66 6.81 2.21
CA VAL A 359 12.31 8.13 1.68
C VAL A 359 13.56 8.91 1.28
N GLU A 360 13.42 9.84 0.34
CA GLU A 360 14.46 10.75 -0.14
C GLU A 360 13.91 12.19 -0.16
N LEU A 361 14.58 13.12 0.54
CA LEU A 361 14.35 14.56 0.37
C LEU A 361 15.23 15.12 -0.74
N ARG A 362 14.65 16.02 -1.53
CA ARG A 362 15.24 16.62 -2.73
C ARG A 362 15.84 18.00 -2.48
#